data_AF-A0A344LBT1-F1
#
_entry.id   AF-A0A344LBT1-F1
#
_cell.length_a   1.000
_cell.length_b   1.000
_cell.length_c   1.000
_cell.angle_alpha   90.00
_cell.angle_beta   90.00
_cell.angle_gamma   90.00
#
_symmetry.space_group_name_H-M   'P 1'
#
loop_
_entity.id
_entity.type
_entity.pdbx_description
1 polymer ?
#
loop_
_entity_poly.entity_id
_entity_poly.type
_entity_poly.pdbx_seq_one_letter_code
_entity_poly.pdbx_strand_id
1 'polypeptide(L)'
;MRRLLVLLLTAFAVAGLAAPASAGHWVKPLARAHAHNDYEHPRPLHDALDQGFTSVEADIYLVGGQLLVAHDLVDVRPDRTLEALYLEPLRQRVLANHGHVYPRRMPFQLLVDIKSGAEDTYAALSRVLASPRYSFLFTAYRDGWVRDKAVEVVLSGNRPREVLSAQRERLAFYDGRIAAQDDLGPGSDPRLTPLVSDNWTKLFTWTGEGEFPAAERARLREIVATAHRAGQRVRFWATPDAPGPAREAVWTELTAAGVDHINTDDLAGLAAFLRD
;
A
#
# COMPACT_ATOMS: atom_id res chain seq x y z
N MET A 1 -78.09 -6.03 -42.93
CA MET A 1 -77.63 -7.41 -42.62
C MET A 1 -76.45 -7.30 -41.66
N ARG A 2 -76.56 -7.97 -40.50
CA ARG A 2 -75.57 -8.03 -39.41
C ARG A 2 -74.20 -8.54 -39.88
N ARG A 3 -73.11 -8.03 -39.31
CA ARG A 3 -71.88 -8.76 -38.89
C ARG A 3 -70.93 -7.75 -38.23
N LEU A 4 -70.94 -7.69 -36.90
CA LEU A 4 -70.09 -8.39 -35.93
C LEU A 4 -68.75 -7.67 -35.69
N LEU A 5 -68.73 -7.01 -34.53
CA LEU A 5 -67.58 -6.41 -33.87
C LEU A 5 -66.64 -7.53 -33.39
N VAL A 6 -65.36 -7.48 -33.75
CA VAL A 6 -64.31 -8.28 -33.11
C VAL A 6 -63.29 -7.31 -32.54
N LEU A 7 -63.39 -7.04 -31.24
CA LEU A 7 -62.35 -6.35 -30.49
C LEU A 7 -61.26 -7.39 -30.18
N LEU A 8 -60.11 -7.27 -30.85
CA LEU A 8 -58.88 -7.97 -30.47
C LEU A 8 -58.19 -7.17 -29.37
N LEU A 9 -58.30 -7.63 -28.12
CA LEU A 9 -57.42 -7.19 -27.03
C LEU A 9 -56.07 -7.91 -27.18
N THR A 10 -55.09 -7.22 -27.74
CA THR A 10 -53.68 -7.64 -27.66
C THR A 10 -53.11 -7.25 -26.31
N ALA A 11 -52.99 -8.22 -25.40
CA ALA A 11 -52.23 -8.06 -24.17
C ALA A 11 -50.73 -8.04 -24.48
N PHE A 12 -50.11 -6.86 -24.40
CA PHE A 12 -48.65 -6.73 -24.41
C PHE A 12 -48.10 -7.17 -23.05
N ALA A 13 -47.65 -8.42 -22.95
CA ALA A 13 -46.82 -8.85 -21.83
C ALA A 13 -45.42 -8.27 -22.02
N VAL A 14 -45.12 -7.18 -21.32
CA VAL A 14 -43.75 -6.66 -21.21
C VAL A 14 -42.99 -7.59 -20.26
N ALA A 15 -42.35 -8.61 -20.83
CA ALA A 15 -41.36 -9.40 -20.12
C ALA A 15 -40.12 -8.52 -19.91
N GLY A 16 -40.05 -7.84 -18.77
CA GLY A 16 -38.84 -7.16 -18.33
C GLY A 16 -37.74 -8.20 -18.12
N LEU A 17 -36.83 -8.34 -19.08
CA LEU A 17 -35.56 -9.01 -18.87
C LEU A 17 -34.77 -8.19 -17.86
N ALA A 18 -34.88 -8.55 -16.58
CA ALA A 18 -33.95 -8.09 -15.58
C ALA A 18 -32.56 -8.55 -16.03
N ALA A 19 -31.72 -7.60 -16.45
CA ALA A 19 -30.31 -7.89 -16.70
C ALA A 19 -29.74 -8.53 -15.42
N PRO A 20 -28.97 -9.62 -15.54
CA PRO A 20 -28.31 -10.17 -14.37
C PRO A 20 -27.49 -9.04 -13.74
N ALA A 21 -27.74 -8.77 -12.46
CA ALA A 21 -26.86 -7.91 -11.70
C ALA A 21 -25.45 -8.45 -11.91
N SER A 22 -24.57 -7.63 -12.48
CA SER A 22 -23.14 -7.94 -12.57
C SER A 22 -22.72 -8.43 -11.19
N ALA A 23 -22.43 -9.72 -11.06
CA ALA A 23 -21.80 -10.25 -9.86
C ALA A 23 -20.51 -9.45 -9.72
N GLY A 24 -20.51 -8.45 -8.84
CA GLY A 24 -19.38 -7.54 -8.70
C GLY A 24 -18.14 -8.38 -8.50
N HIS A 25 -17.16 -8.23 -9.40
CA HIS A 25 -15.89 -8.93 -9.29
C HIS A 25 -15.30 -8.57 -7.92
N TRP A 26 -15.41 -9.49 -6.96
CA TRP A 26 -14.86 -9.28 -5.64
C TRP A 26 -13.35 -9.45 -5.74
N VAL A 27 -12.63 -8.34 -5.56
CA VAL A 27 -11.16 -8.36 -5.53
C VAL A 27 -10.72 -8.93 -4.18
N LYS A 28 -10.03 -10.07 -4.21
CA LYS A 28 -9.41 -10.70 -3.04
C LYS A 28 -8.18 -9.88 -2.63
N PRO A 29 -8.11 -9.32 -1.41
CA PRO A 29 -6.91 -8.62 -0.96
C PRO A 29 -5.72 -9.57 -0.83
N LEU A 30 -4.56 -9.11 -1.25
CA LEU A 30 -3.27 -9.81 -1.25
C LEU A 30 -2.39 -9.19 -0.16
N ALA A 31 -2.44 -9.76 1.04
CA ALA A 31 -1.80 -9.21 2.24
C ALA A 31 -0.30 -8.89 2.08
N ARG A 32 0.40 -9.62 1.18
CA ARG A 32 1.84 -9.46 0.93
C ARG A 32 2.17 -8.48 -0.19
N ALA A 33 1.22 -8.03 -0.97
CA ALA A 33 1.50 -7.27 -2.18
C ALA A 33 1.74 -5.78 -1.88
N HIS A 34 2.89 -5.27 -2.32
CA HIS A 34 3.27 -3.86 -2.22
C HIS A 34 3.57 -3.28 -3.60
N ALA A 35 2.82 -2.24 -3.99
CA ALA A 35 2.95 -1.55 -5.26
C ALA A 35 4.00 -0.47 -5.12
N HIS A 36 5.21 -0.77 -5.59
CA HIS A 36 6.31 0.17 -5.65
C HIS A 36 6.07 1.15 -6.80
N ASN A 37 6.49 2.39 -6.62
CA ASN A 37 6.28 3.46 -7.61
C ASN A 37 4.84 3.50 -8.16
N ASP A 38 3.83 3.27 -7.30
CA ASP A 38 2.45 3.07 -7.74
C ASP A 38 1.91 4.25 -8.58
N TYR A 39 2.45 5.45 -8.32
CA TYR A 39 2.13 6.67 -9.04
C TYR A 39 2.60 6.67 -10.50
N GLU A 40 3.50 5.78 -10.91
CA GLU A 40 3.94 5.64 -12.30
C GLU A 40 2.94 4.84 -13.16
N HIS A 41 1.98 4.16 -12.54
CA HIS A 41 0.93 3.44 -13.26
C HIS A 41 -0.09 4.38 -13.92
N PRO A 42 -0.79 3.91 -14.98
CA PRO A 42 -1.81 4.70 -15.67
C PRO A 42 -2.94 5.21 -14.76
N ARG A 43 -3.37 4.41 -13.79
CA ARG A 43 -4.35 4.80 -12.77
C ARG A 43 -3.76 4.56 -11.38
N PRO A 44 -2.98 5.53 -10.84
CA PRO A 44 -2.40 5.44 -9.51
C PRO A 44 -3.46 5.03 -8.48
N LEU A 45 -3.06 4.20 -7.52
CA LEU A 45 -3.86 3.53 -6.51
C LEU A 45 -4.90 2.54 -7.07
N HIS A 46 -5.64 2.90 -8.11
CA HIS A 46 -6.71 2.09 -8.66
C HIS A 46 -6.21 0.78 -9.29
N ASP A 47 -5.11 0.82 -10.06
CA ASP A 47 -4.54 -0.38 -10.68
C ASP A 47 -4.08 -1.39 -9.60
N ALA A 48 -3.42 -0.92 -8.55
CA ALA A 48 -3.02 -1.75 -7.42
C ALA A 48 -4.23 -2.31 -6.65
N LEU A 49 -5.25 -1.49 -6.38
CA LEU A 49 -6.47 -1.91 -5.69
C LEU A 49 -7.31 -2.90 -6.49
N ASP A 50 -7.33 -2.79 -7.82
CA ASP A 50 -8.01 -3.73 -8.72
C ASP A 50 -7.30 -5.09 -8.73
N GLN A 51 -5.97 -5.10 -8.49
CA GLN A 51 -5.18 -6.31 -8.28
C GLN A 51 -5.22 -6.84 -6.84
N GLY A 52 -5.81 -6.10 -5.89
CA GLY A 52 -5.96 -6.53 -4.51
C GLY A 52 -4.79 -6.16 -3.60
N PHE A 53 -3.88 -5.28 -4.03
CA PHE A 53 -2.74 -4.87 -3.23
C PHE A 53 -3.17 -4.22 -1.91
N THR A 54 -2.44 -4.54 -0.84
CA THR A 54 -2.70 -3.99 0.51
C THR A 54 -1.65 -2.98 0.95
N SER A 55 -0.67 -2.69 0.09
CA SER A 55 0.25 -1.58 0.30
C SER A 55 0.62 -0.92 -1.03
N VAL A 56 0.74 0.41 -1.01
CA VAL A 56 1.16 1.23 -2.16
C VAL A 56 2.17 2.28 -1.70
N GLU A 57 3.04 2.73 -2.59
CA GLU A 57 4.03 3.77 -2.35
C GLU A 57 3.72 5.06 -3.10
N ALA A 58 3.97 6.20 -2.45
CA ALA A 58 3.89 7.53 -3.03
C ALA A 58 5.13 8.36 -2.70
N ASP A 59 5.90 8.73 -3.73
CA ASP A 59 7.06 9.62 -3.60
C ASP A 59 6.57 11.06 -3.61
N ILE A 60 6.88 11.83 -2.56
CA ILE A 60 6.35 13.19 -2.40
C ILE A 60 7.43 14.25 -2.30
N TYR A 61 7.14 15.40 -2.93
CA TYR A 61 7.85 16.65 -2.81
C TYR A 61 6.94 17.74 -2.24
N LEU A 62 7.46 18.55 -1.32
CA LEU A 62 6.82 19.79 -0.90
C LEU A 62 7.19 20.91 -1.89
N VAL A 63 6.24 21.37 -2.68
CA VAL A 63 6.44 22.46 -3.65
C VAL A 63 5.32 23.48 -3.52
N GLY A 64 5.66 24.73 -3.25
CA GLY A 64 4.66 25.80 -3.10
C GLY A 64 3.62 25.54 -2.00
N GLY A 65 3.97 24.73 -0.99
CA GLY A 65 3.06 24.33 0.09
C GLY A 65 2.15 23.14 -0.24
N GLN A 66 2.23 22.58 -1.44
CA GLN A 66 1.49 21.38 -1.86
C GLN A 66 2.40 20.14 -1.82
N LEU A 67 1.79 18.98 -1.55
CA LEU A 67 2.47 17.68 -1.57
C LEU A 67 2.26 17.06 -2.95
N LEU A 68 3.25 17.19 -3.82
CA LEU A 68 3.18 16.72 -5.20
C LEU A 68 3.89 15.37 -5.34
N VAL A 69 3.32 14.49 -6.16
CA VAL A 69 3.76 13.10 -6.31
C VAL A 69 4.58 12.92 -7.58
N ALA A 70 5.85 12.56 -7.43
CA ALA A 70 6.77 12.24 -8.53
C ALA A 70 8.03 11.53 -7.98
N HIS A 71 8.71 10.76 -8.83
CA HIS A 71 9.99 10.14 -8.47
C HIS A 71 11.10 11.20 -8.35
N ASP A 72 11.23 12.03 -9.39
CA ASP A 72 12.19 13.12 -9.47
C ASP A 72 11.50 14.49 -9.42
N LEU A 73 12.18 15.48 -8.84
CA LEU A 73 11.65 16.84 -8.69
C LEU A 73 11.28 17.49 -10.04
N VAL A 74 11.98 17.13 -11.12
CA VAL A 74 11.73 17.67 -12.48
C VAL A 74 10.41 17.19 -13.07
N ASP A 75 9.90 16.04 -12.63
CA ASP A 75 8.68 15.40 -13.15
C ASP A 75 7.41 15.81 -12.38
N VAL A 76 7.58 16.65 -11.35
CA VAL A 76 6.50 17.16 -10.53
C VAL A 76 5.48 17.92 -11.38
N ARG A 77 4.20 17.56 -11.22
CA ARG A 77 3.07 18.21 -11.89
C ARG A 77 2.08 18.79 -10.87
N PRO A 78 1.61 20.04 -11.03
CA PRO A 78 0.72 20.68 -10.05
C PRO A 78 -0.62 19.97 -9.81
N ASP A 79 -1.10 19.21 -10.81
CA ASP A 79 -2.36 18.45 -10.75
C ASP A 79 -2.21 17.09 -10.04
N ARG A 80 -0.97 16.64 -9.79
CA ARG A 80 -0.67 15.34 -9.18
C ARG A 80 -0.31 15.47 -7.72
N THR A 81 -1.27 15.87 -6.92
CA THR A 81 -1.10 15.96 -5.47
C THR A 81 -1.32 14.61 -4.79
N LEU A 82 -0.77 14.43 -3.58
CA LEU A 82 -1.02 13.27 -2.74
C LEU A 82 -2.53 13.10 -2.47
N GLU A 83 -3.25 14.20 -2.25
CA GLU A 83 -4.70 14.18 -2.09
C GLU A 83 -5.43 13.68 -3.32
N ALA A 84 -5.06 14.16 -4.52
CA ALA A 84 -5.73 13.81 -5.77
C ALA A 84 -5.51 12.35 -6.15
N LEU A 85 -4.28 11.84 -6.01
CA LEU A 85 -3.93 10.48 -6.42
C LEU A 85 -4.28 9.42 -5.36
N TYR A 86 -4.17 9.75 -4.08
CA TYR A 86 -4.29 8.76 -3.00
C TYR A 86 -5.39 9.05 -2.00
N LEU A 87 -5.37 10.23 -1.35
CA LEU A 87 -6.21 10.42 -0.16
C LEU A 87 -7.69 10.54 -0.49
N GLU A 88 -8.05 11.28 -1.55
CA GLU A 88 -9.44 11.43 -1.96
C GLU A 88 -10.04 10.13 -2.52
N PRO A 89 -9.36 9.38 -3.41
CA PRO A 89 -9.88 8.07 -3.83
C PRO A 89 -9.96 7.04 -2.69
N LEU A 90 -8.97 7.00 -1.78
CA LEU A 90 -9.05 6.18 -0.56
C LEU A 90 -10.25 6.59 0.30
N ARG A 91 -10.48 7.89 0.49
CA ARG A 91 -11.62 8.41 1.25
C ARG A 91 -12.95 7.90 0.68
N GLN A 92 -13.13 8.03 -0.63
CA GLN A 92 -14.34 7.58 -1.32
C GLN A 92 -14.53 6.08 -1.17
N ARG A 93 -13.47 5.30 -1.40
CA ARG A 93 -13.52 3.83 -1.28
C ARG A 93 -13.82 3.37 0.14
N VAL A 94 -13.20 3.98 1.15
CA VAL A 94 -13.42 3.65 2.57
C VAL A 94 -14.86 3.95 2.99
N LEU A 95 -15.44 5.05 2.51
CA LEU A 95 -16.85 5.36 2.77
C LEU A 95 -17.79 4.34 2.10
N ALA A 96 -17.50 3.96 0.85
CA ALA A 96 -18.26 2.95 0.12
C ALA A 96 -18.19 1.55 0.77
N ASN A 97 -17.07 1.24 1.42
CA ASN A 97 -16.82 -0.05 2.08
C ASN A 97 -16.97 0.02 3.61
N HIS A 98 -17.77 0.97 4.12
CA HIS A 98 -18.16 1.08 5.53
C HIS A 98 -16.99 1.13 6.53
N GLY A 99 -15.92 1.86 6.19
CA GLY A 99 -14.76 2.09 7.07
C GLY A 99 -13.52 1.25 6.77
N HIS A 100 -13.48 0.54 5.64
CA HIS A 100 -12.35 -0.28 5.22
C HIS A 100 -11.97 -0.02 3.76
N VAL A 101 -10.70 -0.23 3.38
CA VAL A 101 -10.30 -0.08 1.96
C VAL A 101 -10.93 -1.17 1.07
N TYR A 102 -11.07 -2.38 1.62
CA TYR A 102 -11.74 -3.51 0.98
C TYR A 102 -13.00 -3.90 1.76
N PRO A 103 -14.03 -4.49 1.11
CA PRO A 103 -15.23 -4.96 1.80
C PRO A 103 -14.93 -5.98 2.92
N ARG A 104 -13.92 -6.84 2.69
CA ARG A 104 -13.36 -7.67 3.75
C ARG A 104 -12.28 -6.87 4.48
N ARG A 105 -12.42 -6.75 5.80
CA ARG A 105 -11.45 -6.05 6.65
C ARG A 105 -10.04 -6.63 6.45
N MET A 106 -9.14 -5.77 6.00
CA MET A 106 -7.74 -6.03 5.74
C MET A 106 -6.96 -4.74 6.03
N PRO A 107 -5.81 -4.79 6.72
CA PRO A 107 -4.94 -3.63 6.85
C PRO A 107 -4.52 -3.11 5.47
N PHE A 108 -4.40 -1.79 5.34
CA PHE A 108 -3.89 -1.16 4.13
C PHE A 108 -2.82 -0.14 4.50
N GLN A 109 -1.67 -0.19 3.85
CA GLN A 109 -0.55 0.72 4.09
C GLN A 109 -0.36 1.68 2.91
N LEU A 110 -0.34 2.98 3.21
CA LEU A 110 0.19 3.99 2.30
C LEU A 110 1.62 4.32 2.76
N LEU A 111 2.61 3.82 2.04
CA LEU A 111 4.00 4.19 2.25
C LEU A 111 4.26 5.53 1.56
N VAL A 112 4.70 6.54 2.30
CA VAL A 112 4.98 7.87 1.78
C VAL A 112 6.48 8.11 1.83
N ASP A 113 7.15 8.09 0.69
CA ASP A 113 8.59 8.36 0.60
C ASP A 113 8.83 9.86 0.43
N ILE A 114 9.40 10.50 1.45
CA ILE A 114 9.67 11.94 1.44
C ILE A 114 10.96 12.20 0.66
N LYS A 115 10.86 12.85 -0.50
CA LYS A 115 12.00 13.18 -1.37
C LYS A 115 12.57 14.59 -1.14
N SER A 116 11.79 15.51 -0.57
CA SER A 116 12.23 16.87 -0.18
C SER A 116 12.70 16.92 1.28
N GLY A 117 12.82 18.13 1.87
CA GLY A 117 13.23 18.30 3.27
C GLY A 117 12.38 17.49 4.25
N ALA A 118 13.01 16.91 5.29
CA ALA A 118 12.33 15.96 6.17
C ALA A 118 11.22 16.61 7.00
N GLU A 119 11.55 17.61 7.82
CA GLU A 119 10.64 18.18 8.82
C GLU A 119 9.54 19.05 8.21
N ASP A 120 9.87 19.89 7.24
CA ASP A 120 8.94 20.80 6.58
C ASP A 120 7.91 20.03 5.73
N THR A 121 8.37 19.03 4.98
CA THR A 121 7.48 18.14 4.21
C THR A 121 6.59 17.33 5.13
N TYR A 122 7.14 16.76 6.21
CA TYR A 122 6.34 16.05 7.20
C TYR A 122 5.32 16.96 7.88
N ALA A 123 5.68 18.21 8.22
CA ALA A 123 4.74 19.16 8.81
C ALA A 123 3.58 19.49 7.86
N ALA A 124 3.85 19.61 6.56
CA ALA A 124 2.80 19.77 5.55
C ALA A 124 1.90 18.52 5.44
N LEU A 125 2.51 17.33 5.37
CA LEU A 125 1.80 16.05 5.37
C LEU A 125 0.91 15.89 6.61
N SER A 126 1.44 16.16 7.80
CA SER A 126 0.72 16.06 9.06
C SER A 126 -0.56 16.94 9.05
N ARG A 127 -0.49 18.16 8.53
CA ARG A 127 -1.67 19.04 8.37
C ARG A 127 -2.71 18.46 7.43
N VAL A 128 -2.29 17.89 6.29
CA VAL A 128 -3.20 17.25 5.33
C VAL A 128 -3.88 16.03 5.97
N LEU A 129 -3.10 15.15 6.61
CA LEU A 129 -3.60 13.95 7.28
C LEU A 129 -4.57 14.30 8.42
N ALA A 130 -4.28 15.34 9.20
CA ALA A 130 -5.10 15.79 10.32
C ALA A 130 -6.35 16.59 9.90
N SER A 131 -6.48 16.94 8.62
CA SER A 131 -7.64 17.71 8.14
C SER A 131 -8.94 16.94 8.43
N PRO A 132 -10.06 17.64 8.74
CA PRO A 132 -11.36 17.00 8.96
C PRO A 132 -11.85 16.15 7.78
N ARG A 133 -11.31 16.41 6.58
CA ARG A 133 -11.61 15.66 5.36
C ARG A 133 -11.03 14.26 5.37
N TYR A 134 -9.84 14.05 5.94
CA TYR A 134 -9.09 12.79 5.82
C TYR A 134 -8.77 12.10 7.15
N SER A 135 -8.76 12.81 8.29
CA SER A 135 -8.28 12.28 9.58
C SER A 135 -8.99 11.02 10.09
N PHE A 136 -10.22 10.75 9.62
CA PHE A 136 -10.93 9.53 9.97
C PHE A 136 -10.35 8.27 9.28
N LEU A 137 -9.56 8.42 8.22
CA LEU A 137 -8.97 7.31 7.45
C LEU A 137 -7.82 6.64 8.19
N PHE A 138 -7.03 7.42 8.94
CA PHE A 138 -5.69 7.02 9.32
C PHE A 138 -5.59 6.36 10.69
N THR A 139 -4.83 5.27 10.75
CA THR A 139 -4.34 4.69 12.00
C THR A 139 -3.63 5.77 12.79
N ALA A 140 -3.92 5.86 14.08
CA ALA A 140 -3.47 6.97 14.92
C ALA A 140 -2.71 6.45 16.13
N TYR A 141 -1.59 7.09 16.45
CA TYR A 141 -0.95 6.96 17.75
C TYR A 141 -1.40 8.11 18.65
N ARG A 142 -1.71 7.80 19.91
CA ARG A 142 -2.03 8.76 20.96
C ARG A 142 -1.58 8.24 22.32
N ASP A 143 -0.66 8.96 22.97
CA ASP A 143 -0.24 8.72 24.35
C ASP A 143 0.11 7.25 24.65
N GLY A 144 0.89 6.62 23.77
CA GLY A 144 1.34 5.23 23.93
C GLY A 144 0.43 4.18 23.31
N TRP A 145 -0.73 4.57 22.77
CA TRP A 145 -1.72 3.67 22.16
C TRP A 145 -1.81 3.85 20.66
N VAL A 146 -1.86 2.74 19.92
CA VAL A 146 -2.16 2.74 18.49
C VAL A 146 -3.60 2.32 18.28
N ARG A 147 -4.36 3.09 17.51
CA ARG A 147 -5.73 2.80 17.10
C ARG A 147 -5.78 2.61 15.59
N ASP A 148 -5.92 1.36 15.18
CA ASP A 148 -6.03 0.97 13.78
C ASP A 148 -7.25 1.60 13.12
N LYS A 149 -7.06 2.06 11.87
CA LYS A 149 -8.14 2.49 10.97
C LYS A 149 -7.96 1.90 9.58
N ALA A 150 -8.59 2.51 8.58
CA ALA A 150 -8.61 1.99 7.21
C ALA A 150 -7.23 2.02 6.55
N VAL A 151 -6.41 3.02 6.85
CA VAL A 151 -5.11 3.25 6.21
C VAL A 151 -4.05 3.54 7.28
N GLU A 152 -2.93 2.84 7.24
CA GLU A 152 -1.74 3.18 8.02
C GLU A 152 -0.75 3.92 7.14
N VAL A 153 -0.40 5.16 7.51
CA VAL A 153 0.62 5.94 6.80
C VAL A 153 1.97 5.64 7.41
N VAL A 154 2.91 5.14 6.61
CA VAL A 154 4.28 4.87 7.04
C VAL A 154 5.22 5.73 6.20
N LEU A 155 6.12 6.47 6.83
CA LEU A 155 7.04 7.38 6.15
C LEU A 155 8.32 6.64 5.79
N SER A 156 8.74 6.73 4.52
CA SER A 156 10.07 6.36 4.02
C SER A 156 10.84 7.59 3.50
N GLY A 157 12.02 7.39 2.91
CA GLY A 157 12.88 8.49 2.47
C GLY A 157 13.40 9.35 3.63
N ASN A 158 13.28 10.68 3.49
CA ASN A 158 13.69 11.69 4.46
C ASN A 158 12.71 11.77 5.66
N ARG A 159 12.82 10.81 6.58
CA ARG A 159 11.92 10.63 7.73
C ARG A 159 12.45 11.38 8.98
N PRO A 160 11.71 12.33 9.57
CA PRO A 160 12.15 13.05 10.76
C PRO A 160 11.85 12.25 12.05
N ARG A 161 12.73 11.30 12.40
CA ARG A 161 12.52 10.35 13.52
C ARG A 161 12.27 11.05 14.85
N GLU A 162 13.10 12.03 15.19
CA GLU A 162 13.05 12.77 16.45
C GLU A 162 11.70 13.48 16.59
N VAL A 163 11.22 14.11 15.51
CA VAL A 163 9.91 14.76 15.47
C VAL A 163 8.78 13.75 15.71
N LEU A 164 8.78 12.61 15.02
CA LEU A 164 7.75 11.57 15.19
C LEU A 164 7.74 10.98 16.61
N SER A 165 8.92 10.71 17.16
CA SER A 165 9.08 10.13 18.50
C SER A 165 8.64 11.08 19.63
N ALA A 166 8.82 12.40 19.44
CA ALA A 166 8.42 13.42 20.41
C ALA A 166 6.91 13.71 20.38
N GLN A 167 6.21 13.33 19.33
CA GLN A 167 4.77 13.56 19.19
C GLN A 167 3.94 12.65 20.10
N ARG A 168 3.12 13.27 20.95
CA ARG A 168 2.09 12.58 21.75
C ARG A 168 0.94 12.06 20.90
N GLU A 169 0.66 12.72 19.77
CA GLU A 169 -0.37 12.36 18.81
C GLU A 169 0.22 12.43 17.39
N ARG A 170 0.05 11.36 16.60
CA ARG A 170 0.49 11.32 15.18
C ARG A 170 -0.39 10.39 14.35
N LEU A 171 -0.48 10.68 13.06
CA LEU A 171 -1.22 9.90 12.05
C LEU A 171 -0.29 9.21 11.05
N ALA A 172 1.01 9.26 11.29
CA ALA A 172 2.03 8.64 10.48
C ALA A 172 3.03 7.91 11.37
N PHE A 173 3.64 6.88 10.81
CA PHE A 173 4.59 5.99 11.46
C PHE A 173 5.90 5.97 10.67
N TYR A 174 6.91 5.30 11.20
CA TYR A 174 8.26 5.29 10.67
C TYR A 174 8.56 3.96 9.96
N ASP A 175 9.03 4.02 8.72
CA ASP A 175 9.74 2.89 8.11
C ASP A 175 11.14 2.86 8.71
N GLY A 176 11.56 1.77 9.35
CA GLY A 176 12.92 1.60 9.89
C GLY A 176 13.91 1.08 8.85
N ARG A 177 15.21 1.07 9.19
CA ARG A 177 16.24 0.41 8.37
C ARG A 177 16.76 -0.84 9.07
N ILE A 178 16.79 -1.95 8.35
CA ILE A 178 17.25 -3.25 8.86
C ILE A 178 18.72 -3.17 9.30
N ALA A 179 19.54 -2.40 8.59
CA ALA A 179 20.94 -2.18 8.95
C ALA A 179 21.15 -1.19 10.12
N ALA A 180 20.11 -0.49 10.59
CA ALA A 180 20.22 0.43 11.71
C ALA A 180 19.95 -0.29 13.04
N GLN A 181 20.86 -0.09 14.01
CA GLN A 181 20.87 -0.83 15.27
C GLN A 181 19.58 -0.71 16.09
N ASP A 182 18.94 0.47 16.08
CA ASP A 182 17.77 0.76 16.91
C ASP A 182 16.42 0.61 16.18
N ASP A 183 16.45 0.17 14.91
CA ASP A 183 15.25 0.04 14.09
C ASP A 183 14.71 -1.39 14.02
N LEU A 184 15.56 -2.40 14.19
CA LEU A 184 15.19 -3.81 14.04
C LEU A 184 15.23 -4.55 15.38
N GLY A 185 14.11 -5.20 15.72
CA GLY A 185 14.09 -6.23 16.76
C GLY A 185 13.90 -5.70 18.19
N PRO A 186 14.22 -6.52 19.21
CA PRO A 186 14.01 -6.17 20.62
C PRO A 186 14.77 -4.89 21.01
N GLY A 187 14.03 -3.84 21.38
CA GLY A 187 14.56 -2.50 21.63
C GLY A 187 13.95 -1.42 20.72
N SER A 188 13.42 -1.83 19.56
CA SER A 188 12.55 -0.96 18.74
C SER A 188 11.17 -0.79 19.39
N ASP A 189 10.47 0.30 19.06
CA ASP A 189 9.06 0.50 19.40
C ASP A 189 8.20 0.31 18.14
N PRO A 190 7.46 -0.79 17.98
CA PRO A 190 6.62 -1.01 16.80
C PRO A 190 5.48 0.02 16.67
N ARG A 191 5.15 0.76 17.74
CA ARG A 191 4.18 1.86 17.70
C ARG A 191 4.77 3.12 17.06
N LEU A 192 6.09 3.19 16.93
CA LEU A 192 6.79 4.21 16.13
C LEU A 192 7.20 3.62 14.78
N THR A 193 7.84 2.44 14.81
CA THR A 193 8.47 1.78 13.66
C THR A 193 7.79 0.43 13.35
N PRO A 194 6.55 0.43 12.81
CA PRO A 194 5.80 -0.80 12.51
C PRO A 194 6.31 -1.54 11.27
N LEU A 195 7.15 -0.89 10.46
CA LEU A 195 7.77 -1.45 9.26
C LEU A 195 9.28 -1.27 9.37
N VAL A 196 10.04 -2.26 8.90
CA VAL A 196 11.47 -2.12 8.60
C VAL A 196 11.72 -2.49 7.15
N SER A 197 12.40 -1.61 6.42
CA SER A 197 12.74 -1.83 5.02
C SER A 197 14.20 -1.58 4.75
N ASP A 198 14.79 -2.34 3.82
CA ASP A 198 16.14 -2.04 3.34
C ASP A 198 16.34 -2.48 1.89
N ASN A 199 17.43 -2.00 1.30
CA ASN A 199 17.85 -2.37 -0.04
C ASN A 199 18.36 -3.81 -0.04
N TRP A 200 17.73 -4.68 -0.83
CA TRP A 200 18.11 -6.07 -0.99
C TRP A 200 19.61 -6.23 -1.31
N THR A 201 20.13 -5.46 -2.26
CA THR A 201 21.52 -5.59 -2.75
C THR A 201 22.58 -5.09 -1.76
N LYS A 202 22.16 -4.41 -0.68
CA LYS A 202 23.05 -4.06 0.44
C LYS A 202 23.18 -5.17 1.47
N LEU A 203 22.23 -6.10 1.50
CA LEU A 203 22.15 -7.17 2.50
C LEU A 203 22.46 -8.56 1.92
N PHE A 204 22.18 -8.74 0.63
CA PHE A 204 22.26 -10.01 -0.08
C PHE A 204 22.97 -9.83 -1.42
N THR A 205 23.75 -10.83 -1.80
CA THR A 205 24.38 -10.88 -3.13
C THR A 205 23.58 -11.72 -4.11
N TRP A 206 22.65 -12.55 -3.62
CA TRP A 206 21.82 -13.39 -4.46
C TRP A 206 20.84 -12.59 -5.32
N THR A 207 20.84 -12.88 -6.62
CA THR A 207 20.05 -12.19 -7.64
C THR A 207 18.81 -12.99 -8.07
N GLY A 208 18.48 -14.08 -7.37
CA GLY A 208 17.46 -15.03 -7.80
C GLY A 208 17.97 -16.12 -8.75
N GLU A 209 19.21 -16.01 -9.21
CA GLU A 209 19.83 -17.00 -10.09
C GLU A 209 20.60 -18.06 -9.30
N GLY A 210 20.49 -19.32 -9.74
CA GLY A 210 21.13 -20.44 -9.08
C GLY A 210 20.60 -20.71 -7.67
N GLU A 211 21.37 -21.47 -6.89
CA GLU A 211 21.02 -21.80 -5.52
C GLU A 211 21.18 -20.57 -4.60
N PHE A 212 20.14 -20.23 -3.84
CA PHE A 212 20.23 -19.17 -2.84
C PHE A 212 21.25 -19.56 -1.75
N PRO A 213 22.37 -18.83 -1.55
CA PRO A 213 23.41 -19.24 -0.61
C PRO A 213 22.85 -19.45 0.79
N ALA A 214 23.17 -20.60 1.40
CA ALA A 214 22.58 -21.03 2.67
C ALA A 214 22.75 -20.01 3.81
N ALA A 215 23.90 -19.32 3.86
CA ALA A 215 24.16 -18.27 4.84
C ALA A 215 23.26 -17.04 4.64
N GLU A 216 23.03 -16.63 3.39
CA GLU A 216 22.12 -15.52 3.07
C GLU A 216 20.66 -15.89 3.35
N ARG A 217 20.26 -17.12 3.02
CA ARG A 217 18.92 -17.63 3.36
C ARG A 217 18.69 -17.67 4.88
N ALA A 218 19.70 -18.09 5.64
CA ALA A 218 19.64 -18.06 7.10
C ALA A 218 19.50 -16.63 7.63
N ARG A 219 20.27 -15.68 7.08
CA ARG A 219 20.20 -14.26 7.41
C ARG A 219 18.82 -13.66 7.12
N LEU A 220 18.21 -13.96 5.97
CA LEU A 220 16.85 -13.52 5.63
C LEU A 220 15.84 -13.98 6.70
N ARG A 221 15.88 -15.27 7.06
CA ARG A 221 14.98 -15.83 8.09
C ARG A 221 15.21 -15.21 9.46
N GLU A 222 16.47 -14.93 9.81
CA GLU A 222 16.82 -14.26 11.07
C GLU A 222 16.26 -12.83 11.13
N ILE A 223 16.39 -12.05 10.06
CA ILE A 223 15.83 -10.69 9.95
C ILE A 223 14.32 -10.74 10.17
N VAL A 224 13.61 -11.59 9.42
CA VAL A 224 12.15 -11.69 9.51
C VAL A 224 11.71 -12.14 10.90
N ALA A 225 12.33 -13.19 11.44
CA ALA A 225 12.00 -13.67 12.78
C ALA A 225 12.27 -12.62 13.86
N THR A 226 13.31 -11.80 13.71
CA THR A 226 13.66 -10.73 14.64
C THR A 226 12.66 -9.59 14.59
N ALA A 227 12.27 -9.13 13.40
CA ALA A 227 11.23 -8.13 13.20
C ALA A 227 9.88 -8.59 13.77
N HIS A 228 9.46 -9.82 13.45
CA HIS A 228 8.18 -10.38 13.91
C HIS A 228 8.12 -10.53 15.43
N ARG A 229 9.22 -10.90 16.10
CA ARG A 229 9.30 -10.92 17.58
C ARG A 229 9.13 -9.52 18.20
N ALA A 230 9.48 -8.47 17.48
CA ALA A 230 9.29 -7.09 17.89
C ALA A 230 7.95 -6.48 17.44
N GLY A 231 7.09 -7.25 16.75
CA GLY A 231 5.82 -6.76 16.23
C GLY A 231 5.96 -5.86 15.01
N GLN A 232 7.07 -5.95 14.29
CA GLN A 232 7.35 -5.17 13.08
C GLN A 232 7.13 -6.02 11.83
N ARG A 233 6.81 -5.37 10.71
CA ARG A 233 6.73 -5.97 9.37
C ARG A 233 8.03 -5.74 8.61
N VAL A 234 8.30 -6.58 7.60
CA VAL A 234 9.50 -6.49 6.76
C VAL A 234 9.15 -6.23 5.29
N ARG A 235 9.89 -5.32 4.65
CA ARG A 235 9.91 -5.09 3.21
C ARG A 235 11.35 -5.06 2.71
N PHE A 236 11.59 -5.49 1.48
CA PHE A 236 12.85 -5.22 0.78
C PHE A 236 12.56 -4.50 -0.54
N TRP A 237 13.39 -3.51 -0.89
CA TRP A 237 13.36 -2.84 -2.19
C TRP A 237 14.65 -3.12 -2.96
N ALA A 238 14.69 -2.79 -4.24
CA ALA A 238 15.76 -3.18 -5.17
C ALA A 238 16.01 -4.71 -5.23
N THR A 239 14.94 -5.50 -5.06
CA THR A 239 14.93 -6.91 -5.44
C THR A 239 14.92 -7.05 -6.97
N PRO A 240 15.40 -8.17 -7.54
CA PRO A 240 15.17 -8.50 -8.94
C PRO A 240 13.67 -8.44 -9.26
N ASP A 241 13.26 -7.55 -10.17
CA ASP A 241 11.84 -7.29 -10.48
C ASP A 241 11.49 -7.42 -11.97
N ALA A 242 12.49 -7.61 -12.83
CA ALA A 242 12.26 -7.95 -14.22
C ALA A 242 11.54 -9.31 -14.35
N PRO A 243 10.50 -9.43 -15.18
CA PRO A 243 9.80 -10.70 -15.37
C PRO A 243 10.74 -11.85 -15.76
N GLY A 244 10.68 -12.93 -14.99
CA GLY A 244 11.44 -14.14 -15.26
C GLY A 244 11.71 -15.00 -14.02
N PRO A 245 12.39 -16.15 -14.20
CA PRO A 245 12.61 -17.13 -13.14
C PRO A 245 13.35 -16.58 -11.92
N ALA A 246 14.30 -15.66 -12.12
CA ALA A 246 15.06 -15.06 -11.03
C ALA A 246 14.17 -14.25 -10.07
N ARG A 247 13.26 -13.44 -10.62
CA ARG A 247 12.26 -12.70 -9.84
C ARG A 247 11.33 -13.64 -9.09
N GLU A 248 10.78 -14.65 -9.78
CA GLU A 248 9.88 -15.63 -9.15
C GLU A 248 10.58 -16.43 -8.04
N ALA A 249 11.87 -16.75 -8.21
CA ALA A 249 12.67 -17.39 -7.18
C ALA A 249 12.82 -16.48 -5.94
N VAL A 250 13.07 -15.19 -6.13
CA VAL A 250 13.12 -14.21 -5.03
C VAL A 250 11.76 -14.09 -4.35
N TRP A 251 10.67 -13.90 -5.10
CA TRP A 251 9.32 -13.85 -4.52
C TRP A 251 8.97 -15.11 -3.73
N THR A 252 9.38 -16.28 -4.22
CA THR A 252 9.21 -17.56 -3.52
C THR A 252 9.96 -17.58 -2.19
N GLU A 253 11.23 -17.19 -2.18
CA GLU A 253 12.04 -17.18 -0.95
C GLU A 253 11.56 -16.11 0.05
N LEU A 254 11.16 -14.92 -0.41
CA LEU A 254 10.58 -13.88 0.44
C LEU A 254 9.25 -14.35 1.07
N THR A 255 8.38 -14.97 0.26
CA THR A 255 7.11 -15.55 0.75
C THR A 255 7.35 -16.66 1.76
N ALA A 256 8.27 -17.58 1.47
CA ALA A 256 8.62 -18.69 2.34
C ALA A 256 9.27 -18.23 3.65
N ALA A 257 10.07 -17.16 3.62
CA ALA A 257 10.65 -16.55 4.81
C ALA A 257 9.63 -15.75 5.65
N GLY A 258 8.46 -15.44 5.08
CA GLY A 258 7.38 -14.72 5.77
C GLY A 258 7.42 -13.20 5.61
N VAL A 259 8.17 -12.65 4.66
CA VAL A 259 8.25 -11.20 4.39
C VAL A 259 6.87 -10.60 4.12
N ASP A 260 6.55 -9.52 4.83
CA ASP A 260 5.19 -8.97 4.91
C ASP A 260 4.79 -8.15 3.68
N HIS A 261 5.76 -7.52 3.00
CA HIS A 261 5.53 -6.72 1.81
C HIS A 261 6.55 -7.05 0.72
N ILE A 262 6.09 -7.70 -0.34
CA ILE A 262 6.85 -8.00 -1.56
C ILE A 262 6.68 -6.81 -2.50
N ASN A 263 7.79 -6.13 -2.73
CA ASN A 263 7.91 -4.94 -3.55
C ASN A 263 7.94 -5.30 -5.04
N THR A 264 7.13 -4.64 -5.86
CA THR A 264 7.18 -4.80 -7.32
C THR A 264 6.61 -3.57 -8.04
N ASP A 265 7.09 -3.33 -9.24
CA ASP A 265 6.46 -2.47 -10.24
C ASP A 265 5.51 -3.29 -11.16
N ASP A 266 5.62 -4.63 -11.21
CA ASP A 266 4.75 -5.50 -12.00
C ASP A 266 3.52 -5.98 -11.19
N LEU A 267 2.53 -5.09 -11.07
CA LEU A 267 1.32 -5.35 -10.29
C LEU A 267 0.58 -6.63 -10.72
N ALA A 268 0.46 -6.86 -12.03
CA ALA A 268 -0.25 -8.02 -12.55
C ALA A 268 0.54 -9.31 -12.31
N GLY A 269 1.86 -9.27 -12.50
CA GLY A 269 2.75 -10.41 -12.27
C GLY A 269 2.74 -10.87 -10.82
N LEU A 270 2.91 -9.96 -9.86
CA LEU A 270 2.89 -10.34 -8.44
C LEU A 270 1.48 -10.79 -8.01
N ALA A 271 0.43 -10.17 -8.54
CA ALA A 271 -0.93 -10.60 -8.24
C ALA A 271 -1.23 -12.01 -8.75
N ALA A 272 -0.73 -12.39 -9.93
CA ALA A 272 -0.82 -13.76 -10.43
C ALA A 272 -0.05 -14.71 -9.51
N PHE A 273 1.23 -14.40 -9.23
CA PHE A 273 2.10 -15.21 -8.38
C PHE A 273 1.51 -15.49 -6.99
N LEU A 274 0.89 -14.50 -6.34
CA LEU A 274 0.33 -14.65 -4.98
C LEU A 274 -1.05 -15.33 -4.94
N ARG A 275 -1.67 -15.58 -6.09
CA ARG A 275 -2.99 -16.24 -6.19
C ARG A 275 -2.88 -17.73 -6.50
N ASP A 276 -1.77 -18.14 -7.10
CA ASP A 276 -1.42 -19.54 -7.35
C ASP A 276 -1.09 -20.29 -6.04
#